data_AF-A0A969JPY0-F1
#
_entry.id   AF-A0A969JPY0-F1
#
_cell.length_a   1.000
_cell.length_b   1.000
_cell.length_c   1.000
_cell.angle_alpha   90.00
_cell.angle_beta   90.00
_cell.angle_gamma   90.00
#
_symmetry.space_group_name_H-M   'P 1'
#
loop_
_entity.id
_entity.type
_entity.pdbx_description
1 polymer ?
#
loop_
_entity_poly.entity_id
_entity_poly.type
_entity_poly.pdbx_seq_one_letter_code
_entity_poly.pdbx_strand_id
1 'polypeptide(L)'
;MYRKNSLLKKIPLYLKAADLFGFASTSETQGLVTMEALAAGLPVVAVNATGTRDVIRHDLDGILTEDDPEALGQAIGNLLADETFYQKMKLAAKHRAKDFDLTRQSQRLIELYGEAIEDKQANRTVTVPKAKTLINMALETGPLKQVRDLITEIRRE
;
A
#
# COMPACT_ATOMS: atom_id res chain seq x y z
N MET A 1 24.57 -4.91 19.43
CA MET A 1 25.44 -3.96 18.69
C MET A 1 25.17 -4.13 17.19
N TYR A 2 24.13 -3.50 16.66
CA TYR A 2 23.78 -3.57 15.23
C TYR A 2 24.90 -2.92 14.41
N ARG A 3 25.62 -3.71 13.59
CA ARG A 3 26.58 -3.16 12.64
C ARG A 3 25.84 -2.17 11.74
N LYS A 4 26.31 -0.92 11.71
CA LYS A 4 25.87 0.10 10.75
C LYS A 4 26.05 -0.48 9.34
N ASN A 5 24.97 -0.98 8.74
CA ASN A 5 24.98 -1.47 7.37
C ASN A 5 25.19 -0.26 6.44
N SER A 6 26.43 -0.08 5.99
CA SER A 6 26.84 0.98 5.06
C SER A 6 26.05 0.95 3.74
N LEU A 7 25.44 -0.19 3.42
CA LEU A 7 24.58 -0.40 2.25
C LEU A 7 23.22 0.29 2.38
N LEU A 8 22.59 0.31 3.56
CA LEU A 8 21.28 0.95 3.76
C LEU A 8 21.35 2.45 3.45
N LYS A 9 22.48 3.09 3.74
CA LYS A 9 22.71 4.51 3.42
C LYS A 9 22.77 4.80 1.92
N LYS A 10 22.98 3.77 1.08
CA LYS A 10 23.08 3.92 -0.38
C LYS A 10 21.74 3.71 -1.09
N ILE A 11 20.75 3.07 -0.45
CA ILE A 11 19.42 2.83 -1.05
C ILE A 11 18.80 4.11 -1.63
N PRO A 12 18.79 5.26 -0.91
CA PRO A 12 18.23 6.49 -1.47
C PRO A 12 18.96 6.98 -2.72
N LEU A 13 20.26 6.68 -2.87
CA LEU A 13 21.03 7.05 -4.05
C LEU A 13 20.64 6.19 -5.24
N TYR A 14 20.46 4.88 -5.05
CA TYR A 14 20.01 3.97 -6.11
C TYR A 14 18.59 4.29 -6.55
N LEU A 15 17.67 4.54 -5.61
CA LEU A 15 16.31 4.95 -5.95
C LEU A 15 16.29 6.27 -6.70
N LYS A 16 17.09 7.27 -6.30
CA LYS A 16 17.16 8.54 -7.04
C LYS A 16 17.78 8.42 -8.43
N ALA A 17 18.62 7.42 -8.67
CA ALA A 17 19.27 7.19 -9.95
C ALA A 17 18.40 6.36 -10.92
N ALA A 18 17.32 5.74 -10.42
CA ALA A 18 16.42 4.94 -11.24
C ALA A 18 15.37 5.81 -11.95
N ASP A 19 14.84 5.29 -13.06
CA ASP A 19 13.74 5.92 -13.79
C ASP A 19 12.36 5.50 -13.25
N LEU A 20 12.24 4.28 -12.74
CA LEU A 20 11.05 3.69 -12.13
C LEU A 20 11.43 2.60 -11.11
N PHE A 21 10.47 2.18 -10.31
CA PHE A 21 10.60 1.03 -9.41
C PHE A 21 9.68 -0.12 -9.84
N GLY A 22 10.27 -1.24 -10.26
CA GLY A 22 9.56 -2.47 -10.62
C GLY A 22 9.52 -3.44 -9.44
N PHE A 23 8.34 -3.97 -9.11
CA PHE A 23 8.18 -4.86 -7.96
C PHE A 23 7.32 -6.09 -8.26
N ALA A 24 7.97 -7.23 -8.51
CA ALA A 24 7.33 -8.49 -8.87
C ALA A 24 6.91 -9.35 -7.66
N SER A 25 6.88 -8.79 -6.44
CA SER A 25 6.51 -9.58 -5.27
C SER A 25 5.01 -9.89 -5.25
N THR A 26 4.69 -11.16 -5.06
CA THR A 26 3.31 -11.66 -4.94
C THR A 26 2.81 -11.66 -3.49
N SER A 27 3.71 -11.40 -2.54
CA SER A 27 3.37 -11.27 -1.13
C SER A 27 4.17 -10.13 -0.50
N GLU A 28 3.46 -9.25 0.20
CA GLU A 28 4.03 -8.17 0.98
C GLU A 28 3.07 -7.84 2.12
N THR A 29 3.63 -7.38 3.23
CA THR A 29 2.91 -7.10 4.47
C THR A 29 2.56 -5.62 4.59
N GLN A 30 3.56 -4.75 4.44
CA GLN A 30 3.43 -3.34 4.72
C GLN A 30 3.77 -2.46 3.51
N GLY A 31 4.53 -2.97 2.54
CA GLY A 31 4.84 -2.23 1.31
C GLY A 31 5.88 -1.13 1.52
N LEU A 32 6.79 -1.29 2.48
CA LEU A 32 7.78 -0.26 2.83
C LEU A 32 8.67 0.12 1.64
N VAL A 33 9.16 -0.85 0.87
CA VAL A 33 10.00 -0.59 -0.31
C VAL A 33 9.23 0.20 -1.38
N THR A 34 7.93 -0.05 -1.50
CA THR A 34 7.04 0.70 -2.38
C THR A 34 6.87 2.14 -1.89
N MET A 35 6.68 2.35 -0.58
CA MET A 35 6.63 3.70 0.01
C MET A 35 7.96 4.45 -0.17
N GLU A 36 9.10 3.77 -0.04
CA GLU A 36 10.43 4.35 -0.27
C GLU A 36 10.62 4.78 -1.73
N ALA A 37 10.15 3.97 -2.69
CA ALA A 37 10.17 4.33 -4.11
C ALA A 37 9.30 5.57 -4.40
N LEU A 38 8.09 5.63 -3.84
CA LEU A 38 7.23 6.81 -3.94
C LEU A 38 7.90 8.05 -3.32
N ALA A 39 8.56 7.91 -2.18
CA ALA A 39 9.29 8.99 -1.52
C ALA A 39 10.51 9.47 -2.32
N ALA A 40 11.15 8.58 -3.07
CA ALA A 40 12.17 8.93 -4.06
C ALA A 40 11.56 9.63 -5.30
N GLY A 41 10.23 9.60 -5.44
CA GLY A 41 9.51 10.16 -6.57
C GLY A 41 9.63 9.31 -7.82
N LEU A 42 9.72 7.99 -7.66
CA LEU A 42 9.68 7.04 -8.75
C LEU A 42 8.24 6.60 -9.01
N PRO A 43 7.80 6.55 -10.28
CA PRO A 43 6.66 5.74 -10.65
C PRO A 43 6.91 4.27 -10.24
N VAL A 44 5.88 3.62 -9.71
CA VAL A 44 5.94 2.20 -9.32
C VAL A 44 5.15 1.37 -10.32
N VAL A 45 5.73 0.27 -10.80
CA VAL A 45 5.01 -0.78 -11.54
C VAL A 45 5.16 -2.07 -10.76
N ALA A 46 4.06 -2.67 -10.31
CA ALA A 46 4.13 -3.78 -9.38
C ALA A 46 3.02 -4.81 -9.58
N VAL A 47 3.27 -6.04 -9.15
CA VAL A 47 2.21 -7.07 -9.10
C VAL A 47 1.15 -6.65 -8.09
N ASN A 48 -0.12 -6.89 -8.45
CA ASN A 48 -1.28 -6.58 -7.63
C ASN A 48 -1.41 -7.54 -6.44
N ALA A 49 -0.51 -7.41 -5.47
CA ALA A 49 -0.47 -8.19 -4.24
C ALA A 49 -0.90 -7.36 -3.02
N THR A 50 -1.17 -8.04 -1.90
CA THR A 50 -1.39 -7.41 -0.59
C THR A 50 -0.21 -6.52 -0.21
N GLY A 51 -0.45 -5.44 0.54
CA GLY A 51 0.58 -4.45 0.87
C GLY A 51 0.83 -3.48 -0.28
N THR A 52 1.22 -3.96 -1.47
CA THR A 52 1.44 -3.10 -2.64
C THR A 52 0.16 -2.40 -3.07
N ARG A 53 -0.97 -3.11 -3.14
CA ARG A 53 -2.28 -2.52 -3.50
C ARG A 53 -2.84 -1.53 -2.47
N ASP A 54 -2.37 -1.60 -1.23
CA ASP A 54 -2.76 -0.67 -0.17
C ASP A 54 -1.96 0.65 -0.26
N VAL A 55 -0.77 0.58 -0.86
CA VAL A 55 0.12 1.72 -1.06
C VAL A 55 -0.19 2.45 -2.37
N ILE A 56 -0.34 1.70 -3.46
CA ILE A 56 -0.48 2.20 -4.84
C ILE A 56 -1.94 2.37 -5.25
N ARG A 57 -2.25 3.50 -5.88
CA ARG A 57 -3.50 3.74 -6.60
C ARG A 57 -3.21 3.55 -8.09
N HIS A 58 -3.70 2.44 -8.61
CA HIS A 58 -3.57 2.05 -10.02
C HIS A 58 -3.90 3.22 -10.97
N ASP A 59 -3.08 3.40 -12.00
CA ASP A 59 -3.13 4.47 -13.02
C ASP A 59 -3.01 5.92 -12.52
N LEU A 60 -2.81 6.13 -11.22
CA LEU A 60 -2.66 7.46 -10.64
C LEU A 60 -1.23 7.72 -10.18
N ASP A 61 -0.73 6.92 -9.22
CA ASP A 61 0.61 7.06 -8.65
C ASP A 61 1.49 5.81 -8.83
N GLY A 62 0.97 4.81 -9.54
CA GLY A 62 1.67 3.62 -9.99
C GLY A 62 0.76 2.73 -10.83
N ILE A 63 1.33 1.66 -11.37
CA ILE A 63 0.62 0.64 -12.14
C ILE A 63 0.66 -0.67 -11.36
N LEU A 64 -0.50 -1.32 -11.27
CA LEU A 64 -0.65 -2.65 -10.67
C LEU A 64 -0.97 -3.64 -11.79
N THR A 65 -0.22 -4.73 -11.88
CA THR A 65 -0.39 -5.75 -12.92
C THR A 65 -0.84 -7.08 -12.31
N GLU A 66 -1.29 -8.00 -13.16
CA GLU A 66 -1.39 -9.40 -12.78
C GLU A 66 -0.01 -9.97 -12.43
N ASP A 67 0.01 -11.14 -11.75
CA ASP A 67 1.24 -11.91 -11.48
C ASP A 67 1.71 -12.64 -12.74
N ASP A 68 2.11 -11.84 -13.73
CA ASP A 68 2.57 -12.30 -15.02
C ASP A 68 3.77 -11.45 -15.47
N PRO A 69 4.95 -12.05 -15.76
CA PRO A 69 6.12 -11.33 -16.21
C PRO A 69 5.90 -10.51 -17.47
N GLU A 70 5.05 -10.99 -18.39
CA GLU A 70 4.76 -10.28 -19.64
C GLU A 70 3.93 -9.03 -19.35
N ALA A 71 2.86 -9.13 -18.54
CA ALA A 71 2.07 -8.00 -18.09
C ALA A 71 2.92 -6.93 -17.38
N LEU A 72 3.83 -7.35 -16.49
CA LEU A 72 4.73 -6.44 -15.78
C LEU A 72 5.69 -5.72 -16.75
N GLY A 73 6.27 -6.46 -17.70
CA GLY A 73 7.17 -5.91 -18.71
C GLY A 73 6.48 -4.95 -19.66
N GLN A 74 5.27 -5.28 -20.13
CA GLN A 74 4.46 -4.42 -20.98
C GLN A 74 4.07 -3.12 -20.26
N ALA A 75 3.65 -3.20 -18.99
CA ALA A 75 3.32 -2.02 -18.19
C ALA A 75 4.52 -1.08 -18.03
N ILE A 76 5.70 -1.62 -17.77
CA ILE A 76 6.96 -0.84 -17.72
C ILE A 76 7.25 -0.18 -19.07
N GLY A 77 7.18 -0.93 -20.16
CA GLY A 77 7.43 -0.42 -21.51
C GLY A 77 6.48 0.70 -21.90
N ASN A 78 5.18 0.51 -21.67
CA ASN A 78 4.14 1.49 -21.98
C ASN A 78 4.32 2.79 -21.17
N LEU A 79 4.63 2.67 -19.87
CA LEU A 79 4.88 3.83 -19.02
C LEU A 79 6.09 4.63 -19.49
N LEU A 80 7.19 3.96 -19.87
CA LEU A 80 8.40 4.62 -20.35
C LEU A 80 8.27 5.18 -21.77
N ALA A 81 7.34 4.66 -22.57
CA ALA A 81 7.08 5.14 -23.92
C ALA A 81 6.22 6.42 -23.96
N ASP A 82 5.40 6.67 -22.93
CA ASP A 82 4.57 7.87 -22.79
C ASP A 82 5.16 8.86 -21.78
N GLU A 83 5.97 9.79 -22.28
CA GLU A 83 6.61 10.84 -21.47
C GLU A 83 5.58 11.67 -20.66
N THR A 84 4.41 11.96 -21.23
CA THR A 84 3.42 12.79 -20.54
C THR A 84 2.81 12.05 -19.36
N PHE A 85 2.47 10.79 -19.57
CA PHE A 85 1.94 9.92 -18.51
C PHE A 85 3.00 9.64 -17.45
N TYR A 86 4.24 9.36 -17.86
CA TYR A 86 5.38 9.19 -16.98
C TYR A 86 5.57 10.38 -16.03
N GLN A 87 5.61 11.61 -16.55
CA GLN A 87 5.79 12.80 -15.72
C GLN A 87 4.62 13.04 -14.76
N LYS A 88 3.38 12.79 -15.19
CA LYS A 88 2.19 12.88 -14.32
C LYS A 88 2.29 11.88 -13.17
N MET A 89 2.61 10.63 -13.46
CA MET A 89 2.72 9.57 -12.46
C MET A 89 3.87 9.84 -11.49
N LYS A 90 4.99 10.38 -11.97
CA LYS A 90 6.12 10.79 -11.13
C LYS A 90 5.75 11.86 -10.10
N LEU A 91 4.95 12.85 -10.51
CA LEU A 91 4.43 13.89 -9.60
C LEU A 91 3.43 13.30 -8.60
N ALA A 92 2.53 12.44 -9.06
CA ALA A 92 1.55 11.77 -8.22
C ALA A 92 2.21 10.87 -7.18
N ALA A 93 3.26 10.14 -7.54
CA ALA A 93 4.06 9.31 -6.64
C ALA A 93 4.66 10.12 -5.48
N LYS A 94 5.29 11.27 -5.80
CA LYS A 94 5.81 12.21 -4.77
C LYS A 94 4.71 12.74 -3.86
N HIS A 95 3.53 13.01 -4.41
CA HIS A 95 2.41 13.48 -3.61
C HIS A 95 1.90 12.37 -2.68
N ARG A 96 1.75 11.15 -3.20
CA ARG A 96 1.29 9.97 -2.45
C ARG A 96 2.22 9.65 -1.29
N ALA A 97 3.53 9.80 -1.46
CA ALA A 97 4.51 9.58 -0.39
C ALA A 97 4.23 10.37 0.89
N LYS A 98 3.61 11.55 0.79
CA LYS A 98 3.26 12.40 1.94
C LYS A 98 2.20 11.79 2.86
N ASP A 99 1.45 10.81 2.37
CA ASP A 99 0.49 10.06 3.20
C ASP A 99 1.19 9.08 4.13
N PHE A 100 2.45 8.75 3.86
CA PHE A 100 3.27 7.85 4.67
C PHE A 100 4.35 8.57 5.46
N ASP A 101 4.30 9.90 5.50
CA ASP A 101 5.24 10.71 6.26
C ASP A 101 5.22 10.33 7.75
N LEU A 102 6.40 10.02 8.29
CA LEU A 102 6.52 9.48 9.64
C LEU A 102 6.02 10.46 10.70
N THR A 103 6.24 11.77 10.50
CA THR A 103 5.77 12.80 11.44
C THR A 103 4.25 12.86 11.45
N ARG A 104 3.61 12.88 10.27
CA ARG A 104 2.15 12.84 10.14
C ARG A 104 1.55 11.58 10.75
N GLN A 105 2.13 10.42 10.46
CA GLN A 105 1.66 9.14 10.97
C GLN A 105 1.82 9.04 12.49
N SER A 106 2.93 9.54 13.03
CA SER A 106 3.18 9.57 14.47
C SER A 106 2.21 10.50 15.20
N GLN A 107 1.92 11.67 14.62
CA GLN A 107 0.95 12.61 15.18
C GLN A 107 -0.45 12.00 15.27
N ARG A 108 -0.91 11.35 14.19
CA ARG A 108 -2.20 10.64 14.18
C ARG A 108 -2.25 9.50 15.21
N LEU A 109 -1.14 8.80 15.42
CA LEU A 109 -1.06 7.75 16.43
C LEU A 109 -1.14 8.31 17.85
N ILE A 110 -0.49 9.45 18.11
CA ILE A 110 -0.55 10.14 19.41
C ILE A 110 -1.98 10.60 19.70
N GLU A 111 -2.66 11.20 18.72
CA GLU A 111 -4.07 11.62 18.84
C GLU A 111 -4.97 10.44 19.18
N LEU A 112 -4.85 9.34 18.44
CA LEU A 112 -5.61 8.12 18.68
C LEU A 112 -5.37 7.54 20.10
N TYR A 113 -4.13 7.58 20.58
CA TYR A 113 -3.82 7.14 21.94
C TYR A 113 -4.41 8.09 22.99
N GLY A 114 -4.42 9.40 22.72
CA GLY A 114 -5.11 10.38 23.55
C GLY A 114 -6.60 10.07 23.68
N GLU A 115 -7.29 9.88 22.56
CA GLU A 115 -8.71 9.50 22.52
C GLU A 115 -8.98 8.21 23.32
N ALA A 116 -8.15 7.18 23.12
CA ALA A 116 -8.29 5.91 23.83
C ALA A 116 -8.10 6.05 25.36
N ILE A 117 -7.19 6.92 25.80
CA ILE A 117 -6.97 7.21 27.22
C ILE A 117 -8.16 7.97 27.81
N GLU A 118 -8.67 8.98 27.11
CA GLU A 118 -9.86 9.74 27.53
C GLU A 118 -11.09 8.84 27.63
N ASP A 119 -11.31 7.98 26.65
CA ASP A 119 -12.38 6.99 26.67
C ASP A 119 -12.26 6.07 27.88
N LYS A 120 -11.04 5.59 28.17
CA LYS A 120 -10.79 4.75 29.33
C LYS A 120 -11.07 5.48 30.65
N GLN A 121 -10.65 6.74 30.78
CA GLN A 121 -10.88 7.55 31.98
C GLN A 121 -12.36 7.90 32.18
N ALA A 122 -13.07 8.19 31.09
CA ALA A 122 -14.52 8.43 31.09
C ALA A 122 -15.35 7.15 31.18
N ASN A 123 -14.71 5.99 31.31
CA ASN A 123 -15.32 4.67 31.31
C ASN A 123 -16.22 4.41 30.07
N ARG A 124 -15.90 5.07 28.95
CA ARG A 124 -16.52 4.83 27.64
C ARG A 124 -15.96 3.52 27.12
N THR A 125 -16.84 2.54 26.95
CA THR A 125 -16.47 1.23 26.45
C THR A 125 -17.19 0.97 25.15
N VAL A 126 -16.45 0.51 24.15
CA VAL A 126 -17.05 -0.04 22.93
C VAL A 126 -17.24 -1.53 23.18
N THR A 127 -18.49 -1.99 23.06
CA THR A 127 -18.75 -3.43 23.06
C THR A 127 -18.25 -3.98 21.74
N VAL A 128 -17.06 -4.56 21.75
CA VAL A 128 -16.55 -5.30 20.58
C VAL A 128 -17.38 -6.57 20.49
N PRO A 129 -18.16 -6.77 19.40
CA PRO A 129 -18.89 -7.99 19.22
C PRO A 129 -17.92 -9.19 19.25
N LYS A 130 -18.34 -10.35 19.77
CA LYS A 130 -17.48 -11.55 19.78
C LYS A 130 -16.88 -11.78 18.39
N ALA A 131 -15.69 -12.38 18.30
CA ALA A 131 -14.96 -12.56 17.02
C ALA A 131 -15.83 -13.06 15.84
N LYS A 132 -16.81 -13.94 16.12
CA LYS A 132 -17.81 -14.41 15.14
C LYS A 132 -18.66 -13.28 14.55
N THR A 133 -19.04 -12.30 15.36
CA THR A 133 -19.81 -11.14 14.97
C THR A 133 -18.97 -10.08 14.24
N LEU A 134 -17.69 -9.92 14.58
CA LEU A 134 -16.77 -9.07 13.79
C LEU A 134 -16.53 -9.64 12.39
N ILE A 135 -16.34 -10.96 12.28
CA ILE A 135 -16.27 -11.66 10.99
C ILE A 135 -17.59 -11.47 10.23
N ASN A 136 -18.75 -11.67 10.88
CA ASN A 136 -20.04 -11.46 10.23
C ASN A 136 -20.24 -10.01 9.77
N MET A 137 -19.84 -9.01 10.57
CA MET A 137 -19.90 -7.59 10.18
C MET A 137 -18.98 -7.29 8.99
N ALA A 138 -17.76 -7.83 8.96
CA ALA A 138 -16.84 -7.68 7.83
C ALA A 138 -17.31 -8.45 6.58
N LEU A 139 -18.03 -9.56 6.75
CA LEU A 139 -18.69 -10.29 5.67
C LEU A 139 -19.97 -9.60 5.19
N GLU A 140 -20.51 -8.64 5.94
CA GLU A 140 -21.70 -7.86 5.59
C GLU A 140 -21.36 -6.45 5.09
N THR A 141 -20.15 -5.95 5.37
CA THR A 141 -19.67 -4.62 5.00
C THR A 141 -18.23 -4.66 4.50
N GLY A 142 -17.94 -4.03 3.36
CA GLY A 142 -16.59 -3.96 2.79
C GLY A 142 -16.19 -5.13 1.87
N PRO A 143 -14.89 -5.32 1.60
CA PRO A 143 -14.38 -6.25 0.55
C PRO A 143 -14.69 -7.73 0.81
N LEU A 144 -14.78 -8.16 2.07
CA LEU A 144 -15.02 -9.57 2.43
C LEU A 144 -16.46 -10.03 2.15
N LYS A 145 -17.40 -9.09 2.00
CA LYS A 145 -18.75 -9.37 1.50
C LYS A 145 -18.72 -9.96 0.08
N GLN A 146 -17.87 -9.42 -0.79
CA GLN A 146 -17.73 -9.88 -2.18
C GLN A 146 -17.25 -11.33 -2.24
N VAL A 147 -16.31 -11.71 -1.35
CA VAL A 147 -15.80 -13.08 -1.23
C VAL A 147 -16.89 -14.05 -0.75
N ARG A 148 -17.73 -13.64 0.23
CA ARG A 148 -18.85 -14.46 0.70
C ARG A 148 -19.89 -14.69 -0.40
N ASP A 149 -20.24 -13.62 -1.12
CA ASP A 149 -21.27 -13.67 -2.16
C ASP A 149 -20.81 -14.59 -3.31
N LEU A 150 -19.52 -14.51 -3.71
CA LEU A 150 -18.90 -15.41 -4.71
C LEU A 150 -18.92 -16.89 -4.28
N ILE A 151 -18.56 -17.19 -3.03
CA ILE A 151 -18.60 -18.57 -2.50
C ILE A 151 -20.03 -19.12 -2.47
N THR A 152 -21.03 -18.25 -2.26
CA THR A 152 -22.44 -18.64 -2.23
C THR A 152 -22.96 -18.96 -3.63
N GLU A 153 -22.49 -18.23 -4.64
CA GLU A 153 -22.80 -18.45 -6.05
C GLU A 153 -22.19 -19.77 -6.57
N ILE A 154 -20.91 -20.03 -6.27
CA ILE A 154 -20.22 -21.29 -6.60
C ILE A 154 -20.89 -22.53 -5.98
N ARG A 155 -21.56 -22.38 -4.83
CA ARG A 155 -22.27 -23.49 -4.16
C ARG A 155 -23.68 -23.74 -4.68
N ARG A 156 -24.21 -22.84 -5.53
CA ARG A 156 -25.54 -22.99 -6.14
C ARG A 156 -25.48 -23.60 -7.55
N GLU A 157 -24.30 -23.67 -8.14
CA GLU A 157 -23.97 -24.45 -9.33
C GLU A 157 -23.57 -25.89 -8.96
#